data_AF-A0AAD2IWV8-F1
#
_entry.id   AF-A0AAD2IWV8-F1
#
_cell.length_a   1.000
_cell.length_b   1.000
_cell.length_c   1.000
_cell.angle_alpha   90.00
_cell.angle_beta   90.00
_cell.angle_gamma   90.00
#
_symmetry.space_group_name_H-M   'P 1'
#
loop_
_entity.id
_entity.type
_entity.pdbx_description
1 polymer ?
#
loop_
_entity_poly.entity_id
_entity_poly.type
_entity_poly.pdbx_seq_one_letter_code
_entity_poly.pdbx_strand_id
1 'polypeptide(L)'
;MDLTQDLQAAADQLALARRKFVKGEEGLRLLHQSREAFINSLRNTGLTYAEAKTKYDNCLDEQEAEQLEVRQQMDYAERVHQHVLQLIAQQAATA
;
A
#
# COMPACT_ATOMS: atom_id res chain seq x y z
N MET A 1 -7.61 23.91 -18.51
CA MET A 1 -7.22 22.57 -18.02
C MET A 1 -6.27 22.01 -19.06
N ASP A 2 -5.02 21.77 -18.70
CA ASP A 2 -4.06 21.13 -19.61
C ASP A 2 -4.10 19.63 -19.33
N LEU A 3 -4.90 18.91 -20.13
CA LEU A 3 -5.09 17.47 -19.94
C LEU A 3 -3.79 16.67 -20.08
N THR A 4 -2.77 17.20 -20.77
CA THR A 4 -1.47 16.54 -20.88
C THR A 4 -0.73 16.60 -19.55
N GLN A 5 -0.75 17.76 -18.88
CA GLN A 5 -0.18 17.92 -17.54
C GLN A 5 -0.96 17.09 -16.51
N ASP A 6 -2.29 17.08 -16.60
CA ASP A 6 -3.13 16.29 -15.69
C ASP A 6 -2.89 14.79 -15.85
N LEU A 7 -2.67 14.32 -17.09
CA LEU A 7 -2.36 12.92 -17.37
C LEU A 7 -1.01 12.52 -16.76
N GLN A 8 0.02 13.36 -16.95
CA GLN A 8 1.35 13.12 -16.40
C GLN A 8 1.29 13.08 -14.87
N ALA A 9 0.61 14.03 -14.24
CA ALA A 9 0.45 14.07 -12.79
C ALA A 9 -0.28 12.82 -12.26
N ALA A 10 -1.37 12.40 -12.92
CA ALA A 10 -2.10 11.20 -12.53
C ALA A 10 -1.26 9.92 -12.70
N ALA A 11 -0.45 9.83 -13.77
CA ALA A 11 0.45 8.71 -14.01
C ALA A 11 1.55 8.63 -12.95
N ASP A 12 2.14 9.76 -12.56
CA ASP A 12 3.17 9.83 -11.53
C ASP A 12 2.62 9.41 -10.15
N GLN A 13 1.42 9.87 -9.81
CA GLN A 13 0.74 9.47 -8.56
C GLN A 13 0.42 7.98 -8.55
N LEU A 14 -0.10 7.43 -9.65
CA LEU A 14 -0.37 6.00 -9.78
C LEU A 14 0.92 5.16 -9.66
N ALA A 15 2.00 5.59 -10.31
CA ALA A 15 3.30 4.92 -10.22
C ALA A 15 3.89 4.95 -8.80
N LEU A 16 3.71 6.06 -8.08
CA LEU A 16 4.10 6.15 -6.66
C LEU A 16 3.27 5.21 -5.79
N ALA A 17 1.94 5.21 -5.95
CA ALA A 17 1.04 4.37 -5.17
C ALA A 17 1.33 2.87 -5.38
N ARG A 18 1.54 2.44 -6.63
CA ARG A 18 1.92 1.06 -6.96
C ARG A 18 3.24 0.63 -6.30
N ARG A 19 4.25 1.51 -6.29
CA ARG A 19 5.54 1.23 -5.62
C ARG A 19 5.37 1.06 -4.11
N LYS A 20 4.57 1.92 -3.47
CA LYS A 20 4.26 1.81 -2.03
C LYS A 20 3.52 0.50 -1.74
N PHE A 21 2.50 0.18 -2.53
CA PHE A 21 1.72 -1.05 -2.38
C PHE A 21 2.59 -2.30 -2.45
N VAL A 22 3.41 -2.44 -3.49
CA VAL A 22 4.31 -3.60 -3.66
C VAL A 22 5.30 -3.74 -2.50
N LYS A 23 5.87 -2.62 -2.05
CA LYS A 23 6.78 -2.62 -0.91
C LYS A 23 6.08 -3.07 0.38
N GLY A 24 4.84 -2.64 0.60
CA GLY A 24 4.05 -3.05 1.76
C GLY A 24 3.67 -4.53 1.74
N GLU A 25 3.26 -5.08 0.58
CA GLU A 25 3.00 -6.52 0.43
C GLU A 25 4.25 -7.34 0.76
N GLU A 26 5.43 -6.92 0.27
CA GLU A 26 6.69 -7.59 0.58
C GLU A 26 7.04 -7.51 2.07
N GLY A 27 6.80 -6.35 2.71
CA GLY A 27 6.96 -6.17 4.14
C GLY A 27 6.08 -7.11 4.97
N LEU A 28 4.78 -7.19 4.65
CA LEU A 28 3.85 -8.11 5.31
C LEU A 28 4.25 -9.58 5.12
N ARG A 29 4.66 -9.94 3.90
CA ARG A 29 5.15 -11.30 3.61
C ARG A 29 6.34 -11.66 4.51
N LEU A 30 7.29 -10.75 4.69
CA LEU A 30 8.43 -10.95 5.59
C LEU A 30 7.99 -10.99 7.07
N LEU A 31 7.03 -10.17 7.48
CA LEU A 31 6.48 -10.19 8.84
C LEU A 31 5.81 -11.52 9.17
N HIS A 32 5.01 -12.08 8.26
CA HIS A 32 4.45 -13.43 8.43
C HIS A 32 5.54 -14.50 8.55
N GLN A 33 6.57 -14.45 7.69
CA GLN A 33 7.65 -15.42 7.69
C GLN A 33 8.53 -15.33 8.96
N SER A 34 8.62 -14.16 9.57
CA SER A 34 9.46 -13.91 10.74
C SER A 34 8.79 -14.20 12.08
N ARG A 35 7.53 -14.65 12.11
CA ARG A 35 6.71 -14.82 13.33
C ARG A 35 7.46 -15.40 14.53
N GLU A 36 8.04 -16.60 14.38
CA GLU A 36 8.73 -17.27 15.48
C GLU A 36 10.00 -16.53 15.90
N ALA A 37 10.76 -15.97 14.96
CA ALA A 37 11.96 -15.20 15.26
C ALA A 37 11.62 -13.90 16.01
N PHE A 38 10.55 -13.22 15.60
CA PHE A 38 10.03 -12.02 16.24
C PHE A 38 9.58 -12.31 17.68
N ILE A 39 8.74 -13.33 17.87
CA ILE A 39 8.25 -13.74 19.20
C ILE A 39 9.43 -14.12 20.11
N ASN A 40 10.41 -14.88 19.61
CA ASN A 40 11.58 -15.25 20.41
C ASN A 40 12.48 -14.05 20.74
N SER A 41 12.62 -13.09 19.82
CA SER A 41 13.34 -11.84 20.09
C SER A 41 12.68 -11.07 21.25
N LEU A 42 11.35 -10.95 21.24
CA LEU A 42 10.60 -10.34 22.34
C LEU A 42 10.74 -11.11 23.65
N ARG A 43 10.75 -12.44 23.62
CA ARG A 43 10.95 -13.24 24.83
C ARG A 43 12.32 -13.04 25.45
N ASN A 44 13.35 -12.80 24.63
CA ASN A 44 14.70 -12.49 25.12
C ASN A 44 14.78 -11.16 25.88
N THR A 45 13.74 -10.33 25.86
CA THR A 45 13.64 -9.11 26.68
C THR A 45 12.93 -9.33 28.02
N GLY A 46 12.52 -10.57 28.33
CA GLY A 46 11.86 -10.94 29.58
C GLY A 46 10.34 -11.12 29.48
N LEU A 47 9.76 -10.98 28.28
CA LEU A 47 8.34 -11.24 28.06
C LEU A 47 8.04 -12.74 28.08
N THR A 48 6.87 -13.10 28.61
CA THR A 48 6.31 -14.44 28.43
C THR A 48 5.95 -14.67 26.96
N TYR A 49 5.76 -15.94 26.58
CA TYR A 49 5.30 -16.27 25.23
C TYR A 49 3.97 -15.60 24.89
N ALA A 50 3.02 -15.57 25.84
CA ALA A 50 1.71 -14.97 25.62
C ALA A 50 1.81 -13.47 25.34
N GLU A 51 2.60 -12.73 26.12
CA GLU A 51 2.82 -11.29 25.92
C GLU A 51 3.54 -11.00 24.60
N ALA A 52 4.56 -11.79 24.27
CA ALA A 52 5.29 -11.65 23.02
C ALA A 52 4.41 -11.95 21.80
N LYS A 53 3.56 -12.99 21.89
CA LYS A 53 2.57 -13.32 20.86
C LYS A 53 1.58 -12.18 20.65
N THR A 54 0.99 -11.65 21.73
CA THR A 54 0.05 -10.52 21.63
C THR A 54 0.69 -9.31 20.95
N LYS A 55 1.96 -9.00 21.26
CA LYS A 55 2.67 -7.89 20.60
C LYS A 55 2.90 -8.15 19.11
N TYR A 56 3.26 -9.37 18.73
CA TYR A 56 3.39 -9.75 17.33
C TYR A 56 2.06 -9.62 16.60
N ASP A 57 0.98 -10.17 17.18
CA ASP A 57 -0.36 -10.15 16.56
C ASP A 57 -0.84 -8.71 16.38
N ASN A 58 -0.70 -7.84 17.40
CA ASN A 58 -1.04 -6.42 17.28
C ASN A 58 -0.25 -5.72 16.18
N CYS A 59 1.05 -5.99 16.08
CA CYS A 59 1.90 -5.41 15.03
C CYS A 59 1.45 -5.88 13.65
N LEU A 60 1.10 -7.16 13.50
CA LEU A 60 0.59 -7.70 12.24
C LEU A 60 -0.74 -7.05 11.86
N ASP A 61 -1.69 -6.96 12.79
CA ASP A 61 -2.99 -6.33 12.57
C ASP A 61 -2.85 -4.86 12.13
N GLU A 62 -1.98 -4.10 12.79
CA GLU A 62 -1.68 -2.71 12.43
C GLU A 62 -1.09 -2.61 11.00
N GLN A 63 -0.13 -3.46 10.65
CA GLN A 63 0.48 -3.46 9.32
C GLN A 63 -0.50 -3.91 8.22
N GLU A 64 -1.40 -4.86 8.51
CA GLU A 64 -2.45 -5.28 7.58
C GLU A 64 -3.46 -4.16 7.33
N ALA A 65 -3.83 -3.41 8.37
CA ALA A 65 -4.69 -2.24 8.26
C ALA A 65 -4.04 -1.13 7.42
N GLU A 66 -2.77 -0.79 7.69
CA GLU A 66 -2.02 0.20 6.90
C GLU A 66 -1.93 -0.22 5.42
N GLN A 67 -1.67 -1.50 5.14
CA GLN A 67 -1.59 -1.99 3.77
C GLN A 67 -2.94 -1.93 3.04
N LEU A 68 -4.05 -2.15 3.75
CA LEU A 68 -5.38 -1.96 3.19
C LEU A 68 -5.62 -0.50 2.78
N GLU A 69 -5.19 0.47 3.59
CA GLU A 69 -5.26 1.89 3.23
C GLU A 69 -4.41 2.21 2.00
N VAL A 70 -3.19 1.67 1.91
CA VAL A 70 -2.32 1.85 0.74
C VAL A 70 -2.97 1.27 -0.52
N ARG A 71 -3.64 0.11 -0.43
CA ARG A 71 -4.41 -0.47 -1.53
C ARG A 71 -5.53 0.46 -1.99
N GLN A 72 -6.30 1.01 -1.06
CA GLN A 72 -7.38 1.95 -1.37
C GLN A 72 -6.86 3.23 -2.05
N GLN A 73 -5.70 3.74 -1.63
CA GLN A 73 -5.04 4.88 -2.27
C GLN A 73 -4.59 4.55 -3.70
N MET A 74 -4.06 3.35 -3.93
CA MET A 74 -3.68 2.88 -5.26
C MET A 74 -4.90 2.76 -6.18
N ASP A 75 -5.98 2.15 -5.71
CA ASP A 75 -7.23 2.02 -6.47
C ASP A 75 -7.81 3.39 -6.83
N TYR A 76 -7.73 4.35 -5.90
CA TYR A 76 -8.14 5.72 -6.16
C TYR A 76 -7.27 6.39 -7.24
N ALA A 77 -5.93 6.29 -7.13
CA ALA A 77 -5.02 6.85 -8.13
C ALA A 77 -5.26 6.25 -9.52
N GLU A 78 -5.60 4.96 -9.60
CA GLU A 78 -5.95 4.30 -10.85
C GLU A 78 -7.23 4.87 -11.45
N ARG A 79 -8.28 5.09 -10.64
CA ARG A 79 -9.51 5.74 -11.10
C ARG A 79 -9.26 7.16 -11.62
N VAL A 80 -8.42 7.94 -10.94
CA VAL A 80 -8.06 9.31 -11.40
C VAL A 80 -7.36 9.26 -12.75
N HIS A 81 -6.36 8.39 -12.90
CA HIS A 81 -5.65 8.23 -14.17
C HIS A 81 -6.59 7.81 -15.32
N GLN A 82 -7.48 6.84 -15.07
CA GLN A 82 -8.48 6.42 -16.07
C GLN A 82 -9.44 7.55 -16.42
N HIS A 83 -9.86 8.35 -15.44
CA HIS A 83 -10.74 9.49 -15.68
C HIS A 83 -10.09 10.54 -16.61
N VAL A 84 -8.81 10.88 -16.39
CA VAL A 84 -8.11 11.83 -17.25
C VAL A 84 -7.96 11.29 -18.67
N LEU A 85 -7.65 10.00 -18.84
CA LEU A 85 -7.62 9.36 -20.16
C LEU A 85 -8.97 9.44 -20.89
N GLN A 86 -10.07 9.25 -20.17
CA GLN A 86 -11.42 9.38 -20.74
C GLN A 86 -11.70 10.80 -21.22
N LEU A 87 -11.31 11.83 -20.44
CA LEU A 87 -11.47 13.23 -20.84
C LEU A 87 -10.68 13.57 -22.11
N ILE A 88 -9.43 13.07 -22.21
CA ILE A 88 -8.61 13.25 -23.42
C ILE A 88 -9.27 12.58 -24.63
N ALA A 89 -9.75 11.35 -24.47
CA ALA A 89 -10.42 10.62 -25.55
C ALA A 89 -11.70 11.35 -26.02
N GLN A 90 -12.47 11.90 -25.08
CA GLN A 90 -13.66 12.70 -25.41
C GLN A 90 -13.29 13.98 -26.18
N GLN A 91 -12.25 14.70 -25.74
CA GLN A 91 -11.80 15.90 -26.44
C GLN A 91 -11.34 15.59 -27.86
N ALA A 92 -10.60 14.50 -28.06
CA ALA A 92 -10.15 14.04 -29.37
C ALA A 92 -11.31 13.60 -30.28
N ALA A 93 -12.41 13.09 -29.73
CA ALA A 93 -13.59 12.70 -30.51
C ALA A 93 -14.46 13.90 -30.95
N THR A 94 -14.30 15.04 -30.28
CA THR A 94 -15.06 16.28 -30.57
C THR A 94 -14.28 17.31 -31.40
N ALA A 95 -12.99 17.04 -31.66
CA ALA A 95 -12.11 17.88 -32.47
C ALA A 95 -12.10 17.43 -33.94
#